data_AF-A0A9D9GNR8-F1
#
_entry.id   AF-A0A9D9GNR8-F1
#
_cell.length_a   1.000
_cell.length_b   1.000
_cell.length_c   1.000
_cell.angle_alpha   90.00
_cell.angle_beta   90.00
_cell.angle_gamma   90.00
#
_symmetry.space_group_name_H-M   'P 1'
#
loop_
_entity.id
_entity.type
_entity.pdbx_description
1 polymer ?
#
loop_
_entity_poly.entity_id
_entity_poly.type
_entity_poly.pdbx_seq_one_letter_code
_entity_poly.pdbx_strand_id
1 'polypeptide(L)' 'MILTAVCALLASCGQKWQESDGDGYKVVTQKKGQTLGYSPESGVQILTKGGYAFKDLNRNGKVDPYEDWRKYLFPVR' A
#
# COMPACT_ATOMS: atom_id res chain seq x y z
N MET A 1 23.44 -24.97 -5.55
CA MET A 1 23.51 -23.58 -5.03
C MET A 1 22.22 -23.31 -4.29
N ILE A 2 22.28 -23.34 -2.96
CA ILE A 2 21.14 -23.17 -2.08
C ILE A 2 20.94 -21.65 -1.96
N LEU A 3 20.05 -21.07 -2.77
CA LEU A 3 19.78 -19.64 -2.72
C LEU A 3 18.61 -19.40 -1.75
N THR A 4 18.99 -19.10 -0.51
CA THR A 4 18.29 -18.23 0.45
C THR A 4 16.78 -18.41 0.59
N ALA A 5 16.41 -19.16 1.63
CA ALA A 5 15.19 -18.87 2.37
C ALA A 5 15.30 -17.44 2.94
N VAL A 6 14.71 -16.46 2.24
CA VAL A 6 14.46 -15.14 2.82
C VAL A 6 13.30 -15.30 3.79
N CYS A 7 13.68 -15.39 5.06
CA CYS A 7 12.81 -15.22 6.20
C CYS A 7 12.14 -13.83 6.12
N ALA A 8 10.92 -13.76 5.57
CA ALA A 8 10.06 -12.59 5.68
C ALA A 8 9.13 -12.71 6.92
N LEU A 9 9.71 -13.04 8.07
CA LEU A 9 9.06 -12.88 9.37
C LEU A 9 9.42 -11.51 9.93
N LEU A 10 8.90 -10.44 9.34
CA LEU A 10 9.01 -9.10 9.92
C LEU A 10 7.65 -8.39 9.86
N ALA A 11 6.99 -8.35 11.02
CA ALA A 11 6.05 -7.32 11.44
C ALA A 11 4.74 -7.15 10.64
N SER A 12 3.85 -8.14 10.67
CA SER A 12 2.40 -7.88 10.44
C SER A 12 1.63 -7.78 11.76
N CYS A 13 2.20 -7.17 12.80
CA CYS A 13 1.39 -6.73 13.94
C CYS A 13 0.67 -5.43 13.54
N GLY A 14 -0.40 -5.56 12.73
CA GLY A 14 -1.25 -4.43 12.35
C GLY A 14 -1.30 -4.06 10.86
N GLN A 15 -0.79 -4.88 9.94
CA GLN A 15 -1.04 -4.66 8.52
C GLN A 15 -2.54 -4.90 8.20
N LYS A 16 -3.16 -3.91 7.57
CA LYS A 16 -4.58 -3.89 7.21
C LYS A 16 -4.77 -3.85 5.69
N TRP A 17 -3.74 -4.14 4.92
CA TRP A 17 -3.80 -4.21 3.47
C TRP A 17 -3.04 -5.43 2.93
N GLN A 18 -3.40 -5.84 1.73
CA GLN A 18 -2.77 -6.91 0.98
C GLN A 18 -2.60 -6.46 -0.46
N GLU A 19 -1.55 -6.94 -1.10
CA GLU A 19 -1.28 -6.71 -2.51
C GLU A 19 -1.57 -7.97 -3.32
N SER A 20 -2.12 -7.79 -4.52
CA SER A 20 -2.32 -8.84 -5.50
C SER A 20 -1.91 -8.32 -6.88
N ASP A 21 -1.38 -9.21 -7.71
CA ASP A 21 -1.05 -8.89 -9.10
C ASP A 21 -2.29 -8.93 -10.00
N GLY A 22 -2.42 -7.92 -10.84
CA GLY A 22 -3.34 -7.86 -11.98
C GLY A 22 -2.57 -7.88 -13.31
N ASP A 23 -3.29 -7.68 -14.41
CA ASP A 23 -2.69 -7.68 -15.75
C ASP A 23 -1.97 -6.34 -16.04
N GLY A 24 -0.66 -6.28 -15.76
CA GLY A 24 0.16 -5.08 -15.96
C GLY A 24 0.05 -4.02 -14.85
N TYR A 25 -0.65 -4.34 -13.75
CA TYR A 25 -0.76 -3.47 -12.57
C TYR A 25 -0.85 -4.29 -11.29
N LYS A 26 -0.62 -3.63 -10.16
CA LYS A 26 -0.78 -4.17 -8.81
C LYS A 26 -1.99 -3.56 -8.14
N VAL A 27 -2.71 -4.38 -7.38
CA VAL A 27 -3.90 -3.98 -6.62
C VAL A 27 -3.60 -4.12 -5.15
N VAL A 28 -3.86 -3.06 -4.39
CA VAL A 28 -3.77 -3.04 -2.95
C VAL A 28 -5.17 -2.97 -2.37
N THR A 29 -5.60 -4.07 -1.77
CA THR A 29 -6.89 -4.17 -1.07
C THR A 29 -6.69 -3.90 0.40
N GLN A 30 -7.53 -3.05 0.98
CA GLN A 30 -7.46 -2.68 2.39
C GLN A 30 -8.65 -3.25 3.16
N LYS A 31 -8.45 -3.70 4.40
CA LYS A 31 -9.51 -4.25 5.27
C LYS A 31 -10.68 -3.29 5.43
N LYS A 32 -10.43 -1.97 5.35
CA LYS A 32 -11.42 -0.90 5.33
C LYS A 32 -10.88 0.26 4.50
N GLY A 33 -11.72 0.86 3.65
CA GLY A 33 -11.35 2.03 2.84
C GLY A 33 -11.18 1.71 1.36
N GLN A 34 -10.35 2.51 0.69
CA GLN A 34 -10.19 2.43 -0.77
C GLN A 34 -9.18 1.35 -1.19
N THR A 35 -9.56 0.60 -2.22
CA THR A 35 -8.65 -0.23 -3.01
C THR A 35 -7.81 0.67 -3.91
N LEU A 36 -6.50 0.44 -3.94
CA LEU A 36 -5.56 1.21 -4.76
C LEU A 36 -5.07 0.34 -5.91
N GLY A 37 -4.96 0.89 -7.12
CA GLY A 37 -4.30 0.22 -8.25
C GLY A 37 -3.10 1.02 -8.71
N TYR A 38 -1.92 0.43 -8.87
CA TYR A 38 -0.73 1.14 -9.34
C TYR A 38 0.07 0.29 -10.34
N SER A 39 0.81 0.93 -11.25
CA SER A 39 1.72 0.22 -12.13
C SER A 39 3.09 0.07 -11.45
N PRO A 40 3.69 -1.14 -11.41
CA PRO A 40 5.07 -1.33 -10.95
C PRO A 40 6.09 -0.46 -11.71
N GLU A 41 5.81 -0.13 -12.97
CA GLU A 41 6.71 0.63 -13.84
C GLU A 41 6.59 2.15 -13.65
N SER A 42 5.56 2.62 -12.94
CA SER A 42 5.30 4.04 -12.75
C SER A 42 6.29 4.75 -11.81
N GLY A 43 7.11 4.00 -11.07
CA GLY A 43 7.96 4.53 -10.00
C GLY A 43 7.18 5.02 -8.76
N VAL A 44 5.85 4.83 -8.72
CA VAL A 44 5.02 5.07 -7.53
C VAL A 44 5.29 3.95 -6.53
N GLN A 45 5.55 4.34 -5.29
CA GLN A 45 5.76 3.41 -4.19
C GLN A 45 4.51 3.31 -3.31
N ILE A 46 4.37 2.19 -2.60
CA ILE A 46 3.34 2.01 -1.58
C ILE A 46 3.94 2.30 -0.21
N LEU A 47 3.40 3.31 0.47
CA LEU A 47 3.76 3.69 1.83
C LEU A 47 2.74 3.13 2.82
N THR A 48 3.20 2.74 4.01
CA THR A 48 2.33 2.23 5.08
C THR A 48 2.26 3.22 6.24
N LYS A 49 1.04 3.62 6.64
CA LYS A 49 0.79 4.49 7.81
C LYS A 49 -0.42 4.03 8.61
N GLY A 50 -0.21 3.62 9.86
CA GLY A 50 -1.27 3.11 10.74
C GLY A 50 -1.89 1.78 10.26
N GLY A 51 -1.09 0.98 9.56
CA GLY A 51 -1.50 -0.30 8.99
C GLY A 51 -2.20 -0.22 7.64
N TYR A 52 -2.41 0.97 7.07
CA TYR A 52 -3.02 1.19 5.76
C TYR A 52 -1.97 1.61 4.73
N ALA A 53 -2.23 1.29 3.47
CA ALA A 53 -1.43 1.65 2.31
C ALA A 53 -1.88 2.96 1.67
N PHE A 54 -0.89 3.69 1.14
CA PHE A 54 -1.03 4.95 0.42
C PHE A 54 -0.03 4.96 -0.76
N LYS A 55 -0.42 5.57 -1.87
CA LYS A 55 0.51 5.78 -3.00
C LYS A 55 1.36 7.02 -2.73
N ASP A 56 2.66 6.90 -2.93
CA ASP A 56 3.60 8.02 -2.99
C ASP A 56 3.56 8.64 -4.40
N LEU A 57 2.63 9.56 -4.61
CA LEU A 57 2.34 10.10 -5.93
C LEU A 57 3.39 11.11 -6.39
N ASN A 58 4.00 11.85 -5.46
CA ASN A 58 5.07 12.81 -5.75
C ASN A 58 6.49 12.26 -5.50
N ARG A 59 6.60 11.00 -5.06
CA ARG A 59 7.85 10.25 -4.89
C ARG A 59 8.77 10.84 -3.82
N ASN A 60 8.19 11.36 -2.74
CA ASN A 60 8.95 12.00 -1.65
C ASN A 60 9.13 11.11 -0.41
N GLY A 61 8.60 9.88 -0.43
CA GLY A 61 8.69 8.90 0.67
C GLY A 61 7.84 9.23 1.89
N LYS A 62 6.86 10.14 1.79
CA LYS A 62 5.96 10.55 2.87
C LYS A 62 4.52 10.50 2.39
N VAL A 63 3.60 10.22 3.31
CA VAL A 63 2.16 10.30 3.01
C VAL A 63 1.71 11.74 3.17
N ASP A 64 1.52 12.42 2.05
CA ASP A 64 1.04 13.80 2.01
C ASP A 64 -0.47 13.89 2.28
N PRO A 65 -0.98 15.07 2.69
CA PRO A 65 -2.40 15.25 2.99
C PRO A 65 -3.36 14.83 1.88
N TYR A 66 -2.99 15.04 0.61
CA TYR A 66 -3.82 14.68 -0.54
C TYR A 66 -3.74 13.17 -0.87
N GLU A 67 -2.69 12.47 -0.43
CA GLU A 67 -2.51 11.03 -0.63
C GLU A 67 -3.24 10.22 0.43
N ASP A 68 -3.46 10.82 1.60
CA ASP A 68 -4.23 10.23 2.69
C ASP A 68 -5.73 10.27 2.39
N TRP A 69 -6.20 9.29 1.63
CA TRP A 69 -7.61 9.12 1.27
C TRP A 69 -8.57 9.09 2.48
N ARG A 70 -8.08 8.80 3.70
CA ARG A 70 -8.91 8.83 4.92
C ARG A 70 -9.38 10.23 5.29
N LYS A 71 -8.71 11.28 4.78
CA LYS A 71 -9.06 12.67 5.08
C LYS A 71 -10.31 13.16 4.35
N TYR A 72 -10.65 12.55 3.22
CA TYR A 72 -11.74 12.99 2.35
C TYR A 72 -12.97 12.08 2.40
N LEU A 73 -12.84 10.90 2.99
CA LEU A 73 -13.96 10.00 3.25
C LEU A 73 -14.54 10.31 4.63
N PHE A 74 -15.54 11.20 4.65
CA PHE A 74 -16.41 11.47 5.80
C PHE A 74 -17.00 10.17 6.40
N PRO A 75 -17.40 10.17 7.69
CA PRO A 75 -17.70 8.94 8.40
C PRO A 75 -18.95 8.29 7.81
N VAL A 76 -18.79 7.10 7.24
CA VAL A 76 -19.88 6.13 7.21
C VAL A 76 -20.03 5.68 8.67
N ARG A 77 -20.84 6.43 9.44
CA ARG A 77 -21.40 5.92 10.70
C ARG A 77 -22.39 4.81 10.38
#